data_AF-E3JBL6-F1
#
_entry.id   AF-E3JBL6-F1
#
_cell.length_a   1.000
_cell.length_b   1.000
_cell.length_c   1.000
_cell.angle_alpha   90.00
_cell.angle_beta   90.00
_cell.angle_gamma   90.00
#
_symmetry.space_group_name_H-M   'P 1'
#
loop_
_entity.id
_entity.type
_entity.pdbx_description
1 polymer ?
#
loop_
_entity_poly.entity_id
_entity_poly.type
_entity_poly.pdbx_seq_one_letter_code
_entity_poly.pdbx_strand_id
1 'polypeptide(L)'
;MPVRRQLSRFAAGEGGCRGGGEIFVLSIALTVLLLLEVLPSAGAQLGRFEVGLKRLDELTRLGLADGRHLWVLPALGTVHLIGGAAVIVGIWLPAVGVAGAALEAAVFGWVLFRQLRAGDRGGALFAYSLFTSMALAVLVVDALR
;
A
#
# COMPACT_ATOMS: atom_id res chain seq x y z
N MET A 1 -43.62 -21.62 -21.15
CA MET A 1 -42.64 -21.45 -22.25
C MET A 1 -41.67 -20.27 -21.98
N PRO A 2 -40.68 -20.41 -21.07
CA PRO A 2 -39.72 -19.32 -20.77
C PRO A 2 -38.35 -19.47 -21.48
N VAL A 3 -38.06 -20.62 -22.08
CA VAL A 3 -36.70 -20.99 -22.54
C VAL A 3 -36.22 -20.16 -23.74
N ARG A 4 -37.12 -19.65 -24.58
CA ARG A 4 -36.72 -18.86 -25.78
C ARG A 4 -36.18 -17.46 -25.46
N ARG A 5 -36.42 -16.89 -24.27
CA ARG A 5 -35.87 -15.57 -23.89
C ARG A 5 -34.42 -15.61 -23.41
N GLN A 6 -33.91 -16.76 -23.00
CA GLN A 6 -32.52 -16.90 -22.54
C GLN A 6 -31.54 -16.95 -23.71
N LEU A 7 -31.91 -17.56 -24.83
CA LEU A 7 -31.02 -17.72 -25.99
C LEU A 7 -30.82 -16.42 -26.78
N SER A 8 -31.77 -15.50 -26.76
CA SER A 8 -31.60 -14.18 -27.39
C SER A 8 -30.69 -13.23 -26.60
N ARG A 9 -30.50 -13.45 -25.30
CA ARG A 9 -29.52 -12.68 -24.50
C ARG A 9 -28.08 -13.15 -24.66
N PHE A 10 -27.86 -14.39 -25.09
CA PHE A 10 -26.50 -14.90 -25.37
C PHE A 10 -25.99 -14.49 -26.76
N ALA A 11 -26.90 -14.26 -27.73
CA ALA A 11 -26.55 -13.83 -29.08
C ALA A 11 -26.32 -12.31 -29.21
N ALA A 12 -26.83 -11.52 -28.26
CA ALA A 12 -26.55 -10.10 -28.16
C ALA A 12 -25.29 -9.92 -27.30
N GLY A 13 -24.13 -9.86 -27.96
CA GLY A 13 -22.86 -9.48 -27.33
C GLY A 13 -22.90 -8.06 -26.77
N GLU A 14 -23.58 -7.86 -25.65
CA GLU A 14 -23.72 -6.57 -24.98
C GLU A 14 -23.26 -6.68 -23.51
N GLY A 15 -22.02 -6.23 -23.27
CA GLY A 15 -21.76 -5.24 -22.22
C GLY A 15 -21.62 -5.68 -20.75
N GLY A 16 -21.20 -6.92 -20.44
CA GLY A 16 -21.18 -7.41 -19.05
C GLY A 16 -19.83 -7.58 -18.32
N CYS A 17 -18.69 -7.68 -19.03
CA CYS A 17 -17.44 -8.19 -18.42
C CYS A 17 -16.25 -7.20 -18.38
N ARG A 18 -16.43 -5.94 -18.80
CA ARG A 18 -15.30 -4.97 -18.87
C ARG A 18 -14.76 -4.56 -17.49
N GLY A 19 -15.64 -4.29 -16.53
CA GLY A 19 -15.24 -3.72 -15.23
C GLY A 19 -14.36 -4.65 -14.38
N GLY A 20 -14.65 -5.95 -14.33
CA GLY A 20 -13.90 -6.89 -13.48
C GLY A 20 -12.46 -7.10 -13.95
N GLY A 21 -12.23 -7.19 -15.26
CA GLY A 21 -10.89 -7.33 -15.83
C GLY A 21 -10.04 -6.06 -15.68
N GLU A 22 -10.65 -4.89 -15.88
CA GLU A 22 -9.99 -3.59 -15.72
C GLU A 22 -9.58 -3.33 -14.26
N ILE A 23 -10.47 -3.62 -13.29
CA ILE A 23 -10.18 -3.50 -11.84
C ILE A 23 -9.08 -4.48 -11.42
N PHE A 24 -9.05 -5.69 -11.99
CA PHE A 24 -7.99 -6.67 -11.70
C PHE A 24 -6.61 -6.21 -12.20
N VAL A 25 -6.52 -5.71 -13.44
CA VAL A 25 -5.26 -5.16 -13.98
C VAL A 25 -4.80 -3.95 -13.18
N LEU A 26 -5.73 -3.07 -12.80
CA LEU A 26 -5.44 -1.92 -11.94
C LEU A 26 -4.91 -2.36 -10.56
N SER A 27 -5.52 -3.37 -9.94
CA SER A 27 -5.05 -3.96 -8.66
C SER A 27 -3.61 -4.46 -8.78
N ILE A 28 -3.27 -5.20 -9.85
CA ILE A 28 -1.90 -5.65 -10.09
C ILE A 28 -0.94 -4.47 -10.25
N ALA A 29 -1.29 -3.49 -11.09
CA ALA A 29 -0.44 -2.34 -11.35
C ALA A 29 -0.15 -1.55 -10.07
N LEU A 30 -1.19 -1.26 -9.27
CA LEU A 30 -1.03 -0.55 -8.01
C LEU A 30 -0.28 -1.38 -6.96
N THR A 31 -0.51 -2.69 -6.91
CA THR A 31 0.25 -3.60 -6.02
C THR A 31 1.73 -3.59 -6.36
N VAL A 32 2.08 -3.66 -7.65
CA VAL A 32 3.49 -3.58 -8.09
C VAL A 32 4.11 -2.24 -7.70
N LEU A 33 3.43 -1.12 -7.96
CA LEU A 33 3.92 0.20 -7.59
C LEU A 33 4.12 0.33 -6.07
N LEU A 34 3.17 -0.19 -5.28
CA LEU A 34 3.28 -0.21 -3.82
C LEU A 34 4.49 -1.03 -3.36
N LEU A 35 4.69 -2.22 -3.91
CA LEU A 35 5.83 -3.09 -3.55
C LEU A 35 7.17 -2.49 -3.92
N LEU A 36 7.27 -1.78 -5.05
CA LEU A 36 8.50 -1.09 -5.46
C LEU A 36 8.95 -0.05 -4.43
N GLU A 37 8.04 0.51 -3.64
CA GLU A 37 8.37 1.44 -2.55
C GLU A 37 8.58 0.72 -1.21
N VAL A 38 7.69 -0.21 -0.87
CA VAL A 38 7.68 -0.92 0.41
C VAL A 38 8.94 -1.78 0.56
N LEU A 39 9.40 -2.45 -0.51
CA LEU A 39 10.54 -3.35 -0.44
C LEU A 39 11.88 -2.64 -0.15
N PRO A 40 12.25 -1.53 -0.82
CA PRO A 40 13.43 -0.74 -0.43
C PRO A 40 13.32 -0.20 1.00
N SER A 41 12.13 0.27 1.40
CA SER A 41 11.89 0.77 2.75
C SER A 41 12.07 -0.31 3.82
N ALA A 42 11.49 -1.50 3.61
CA ALA A 42 11.66 -2.65 4.49
C ALA A 42 13.12 -3.12 4.54
N GLY A 43 13.78 -3.22 3.38
CA GLY A 43 15.18 -3.60 3.27
C GLY A 43 16.09 -2.65 4.03
N ALA A 44 15.87 -1.34 3.92
CA ALA A 44 16.66 -0.35 4.63
C ALA A 44 16.50 -0.42 6.16
N GLN A 45 15.27 -0.69 6.61
CA GLN A 45 14.94 -0.78 8.03
C GLN A 45 15.45 -2.08 8.67
N LEU A 46 15.30 -3.22 7.99
CA LEU A 46 15.78 -4.52 8.45
C LEU A 46 17.31 -4.63 8.37
N GLY A 47 17.91 -4.08 7.32
CA GLY A 47 19.36 -3.99 7.17
C GLY A 47 20.02 -2.97 8.09
N ARG A 48 19.24 -2.17 8.83
CA ARG A 48 19.69 -1.08 9.70
C ARG A 48 20.70 -0.16 9.00
N PHE A 49 20.49 0.13 7.72
CA PHE A 49 21.40 1.01 7.00
C PHE A 49 21.38 2.40 7.62
N GLU A 50 22.57 2.98 7.88
CA GLU A 50 22.69 4.29 8.52
C GLU A 50 21.87 5.38 7.81
N VAL A 51 21.82 5.33 6.47
CA VAL A 51 21.04 6.26 5.65
C VAL A 51 19.54 6.13 5.95
N GLY A 52 19.03 4.90 6.06
CA GLY A 52 17.64 4.63 6.42
C GLY A 52 17.30 5.09 7.83
N LEU A 53 18.22 4.87 8.78
CA LEU A 53 18.08 5.30 10.16
C LEU A 53 18.02 6.82 10.29
N LYS A 54 18.99 7.53 9.69
CA LYS A 54 19.03 9.01 9.69
C LYS A 54 17.79 9.59 9.03
N ARG A 55 17.38 9.04 7.88
CA ARG A 55 16.17 9.48 7.17
C ARG A 55 14.91 9.27 8.02
N LEU A 56 14.72 8.09 8.60
CA LEU A 56 13.55 7.84 9.43
C LEU A 56 13.54 8.74 10.67
N ASP A 57 14.70 8.99 11.28
CA ASP A 57 14.80 9.88 12.43
C ASP A 57 14.48 11.33 12.09
N GLU A 58 14.99 11.81 10.95
CA GLU A 58 14.68 13.15 10.44
C GLU A 58 13.18 13.34 10.25
N LEU A 59 12.51 12.33 9.69
CA LEU A 59 11.07 12.36 9.39
C LEU A 59 10.19 12.21 10.63
N THR A 60 10.60 11.41 11.61
CA THR A 60 9.73 11.02 12.74
C THR A 60 10.12 11.65 14.07
N ARG A 61 11.34 12.22 14.16
CA ARG A 61 11.96 12.82 15.34
C ARG A 61 11.91 11.92 16.58
N LEU A 62 12.21 10.63 16.38
CA LEU A 62 12.15 9.61 17.44
C LEU A 62 13.44 9.53 18.27
N GLY A 63 14.51 10.19 17.82
CA GLY A 63 15.84 10.12 18.42
C GLY A 63 16.56 8.82 18.09
N LEU A 64 16.27 8.21 16.92
CA LEU A 64 16.91 6.98 16.46
C LEU A 64 18.42 7.17 16.29
N ALA A 65 18.87 8.33 15.82
CA ALA A 65 20.30 8.65 15.70
C ALA A 65 20.99 8.71 17.07
N ASP A 66 20.25 9.06 18.13
CA ASP A 66 20.71 9.06 19.51
C ASP A 66 20.61 7.68 20.19
N GLY A 67 20.27 6.62 19.42
CA GLY A 67 20.08 5.27 19.95
C GLY A 67 18.75 5.04 20.69
N ARG A 68 17.82 5.99 20.64
CA ARG A 68 16.48 5.84 21.25
C ARG A 68 15.54 5.12 20.27
N HIS A 69 14.63 4.30 20.80
CA HIS A 69 13.59 3.63 20.01
C HIS A 69 14.11 2.79 18.82
N LEU A 70 15.34 2.25 18.89
CA LEU A 70 15.93 1.45 17.80
C LEU A 70 15.10 0.22 17.40
N TRP A 71 14.22 -0.25 18.28
CA TRP A 71 13.26 -1.32 18.00
C TRP A 71 12.23 -0.94 16.91
N VAL A 72 12.00 0.35 16.67
CA VAL A 72 11.06 0.85 15.65
C VAL A 72 11.50 0.47 14.24
N LEU A 73 12.82 0.42 13.97
CA LEU A 73 13.35 0.02 12.67
C LEU A 73 12.95 -1.41 12.29
N PRO A 74 13.34 -2.47 13.04
CA PRO A 74 12.94 -3.83 12.69
C PRO A 74 11.42 -4.04 12.78
N ALA A 75 10.71 -3.31 13.65
CA ALA A 75 9.26 -3.36 13.73
C ALA A 75 8.61 -2.85 12.44
N LEU A 76 8.97 -1.65 11.96
CA LEU A 76 8.47 -1.12 10.70
C LEU A 76 8.87 -2.00 9.52
N GLY A 77 10.10 -2.50 9.50
CA GLY A 77 10.56 -3.36 8.41
C GLY A 77 9.75 -4.64 8.33
N THR A 78 9.44 -5.23 9.49
CA THR A 78 8.58 -6.42 9.58
C THR A 78 7.14 -6.12 9.20
N VAL A 79 6.60 -4.97 9.65
CA VAL A 79 5.25 -4.52 9.27
C VAL A 79 5.13 -4.34 7.76
N HIS A 80 6.12 -3.72 7.12
CA HIS A 80 6.19 -3.57 5.67
C HIS A 80 6.32 -4.91 4.93
N LEU A 81 7.06 -5.89 5.47
CA LEU A 81 7.09 -7.24 4.89
C LEU A 81 5.74 -7.94 5.00
N ILE A 82 5.06 -7.82 6.14
CA ILE A 82 3.74 -8.41 6.36
C ILE A 82 2.70 -7.73 5.46
N GLY A 83 2.70 -6.40 5.40
CA GLY A 83 1.82 -5.60 4.54
C GLY A 83 2.05 -5.92 3.06
N GLY A 84 3.31 -5.91 2.62
CA GLY A 84 3.73 -6.34 1.29
C GLY A 84 3.28 -7.76 0.93
N ALA A 85 3.49 -8.73 1.82
CA ALA A 85 3.03 -10.10 1.60
C ALA A 85 1.50 -10.19 1.53
N ALA A 86 0.78 -9.45 2.38
CA ALA A 86 -0.67 -9.41 2.40
C ALA A 86 -1.26 -8.79 1.12
N VAL A 87 -0.68 -7.72 0.57
CA VAL A 87 -1.15 -7.16 -0.72
C VAL A 87 -0.85 -8.09 -1.90
N ILE A 88 0.26 -8.85 -1.86
CA ILE A 88 0.54 -9.89 -2.86
C ILE A 88 -0.51 -11.00 -2.79
N VAL A 89 -0.74 -11.56 -1.60
CA VAL A 89 -1.80 -12.57 -1.39
C VAL A 89 -3.18 -12.01 -1.74
N GLY A 90 -3.34 -10.70 -1.53
CA GLY A 90 -4.49 -9.89 -1.89
C GLY A 90 -4.93 -10.06 -3.32
N ILE A 91 -4.03 -10.32 -4.27
CA ILE A 91 -4.35 -10.59 -5.68
C ILE A 91 -5.34 -11.74 -5.83
N TRP A 92 -5.23 -12.78 -4.99
CA TRP A 92 -6.14 -13.93 -4.99
C TRP A 92 -7.23 -13.84 -3.92
N LEU A 93 -6.97 -13.14 -2.81
CA LEU A 93 -7.87 -12.99 -1.67
C LEU A 93 -8.09 -11.50 -1.35
N PRO A 94 -9.08 -10.82 -1.96
CA PRO A 94 -9.26 -9.37 -1.83
C PRO A 94 -9.28 -8.87 -0.38
N ALA A 95 -9.93 -9.60 0.54
CA ALA A 95 -9.97 -9.25 1.97
C ALA A 95 -8.58 -9.18 2.63
N VAL A 96 -7.64 -10.03 2.20
CA VAL A 96 -6.25 -10.00 2.68
C VAL A 96 -5.51 -8.79 2.10
N GLY A 97 -5.80 -8.45 0.83
CA GLY A 97 -5.27 -7.25 0.17
C GLY A 97 -5.70 -5.96 0.87
N VAL A 98 -6.99 -5.85 1.21
CA VAL A 98 -7.52 -4.74 2.01
C VAL A 98 -6.79 -4.62 3.35
N ALA A 99 -6.59 -5.73 4.07
CA ALA A 99 -5.89 -5.71 5.35
C ALA A 99 -4.42 -5.28 5.19
N GLY A 100 -3.72 -5.77 4.17
CA GLY A 100 -2.35 -5.37 3.86
C GLY A 100 -2.23 -3.89 3.48
N ALA A 101 -3.11 -3.42 2.60
CA ALA A 101 -3.12 -2.04 2.14
C ALA A 101 -3.50 -1.07 3.27
N ALA A 102 -4.42 -1.46 4.17
CA ALA A 102 -4.74 -0.69 5.36
C ALA A 102 -3.55 -0.58 6.32
N LEU A 103 -2.78 -1.66 6.49
CA LEU A 103 -1.58 -1.66 7.30
C LEU A 103 -0.52 -0.69 6.74
N GLU A 104 -0.26 -0.76 5.44
CA GLU A 104 0.67 0.16 4.75
C GLU A 104 0.20 1.61 4.85
N ALA A 105 -1.09 1.87 4.60
CA ALA A 105 -1.67 3.21 4.72
C ALA A 105 -1.54 3.76 6.15
N ALA A 106 -1.71 2.92 7.17
CA ALA A 106 -1.52 3.32 8.56
C ALA A 106 -0.05 3.68 8.86
N VAL A 107 0.92 2.91 8.34
CA VAL A 107 2.35 3.20 8.52
C VAL A 107 2.74 4.50 7.84
N PHE A 108 2.42 4.66 6.55
CA PHE A 108 2.75 5.89 5.81
C PHE A 108 2.01 7.10 6.39
N GLY A 109 0.74 6.93 6.76
CA GLY A 109 -0.06 7.95 7.43
C GLY A 109 0.50 8.34 8.79
N TRP A 110 1.05 7.40 9.56
CA TRP A 110 1.70 7.69 10.83
C TRP A 110 2.98 8.53 10.65
N VAL A 111 3.82 8.20 9.67
CA VAL A 111 5.00 9.02 9.35
C VAL A 111 4.58 10.40 8.87
N LEU A 112 3.60 10.48 7.95
CA LEU A 112 3.08 11.75 7.46
C LEU A 112 2.50 12.62 8.59
N PHE A 113 1.76 12.02 9.52
CA PHE A 113 1.24 12.71 10.70
C PHE A 113 2.35 13.27 11.57
N ARG A 114 3.45 12.52 11.76
CA ARG A 114 4.63 12.99 12.49
C ARG A 114 5.28 14.19 11.80
N GLN A 115 5.45 14.14 10.48
CA GLN A 115 6.00 15.25 9.71
C GLN A 115 5.12 16.51 9.81
N LEU A 116 3.80 16.36 9.68
CA LEU A 116 2.85 17.45 9.85
C LEU A 116 2.92 18.06 11.26
N ARG A 117 3.02 17.22 12.28
CA ARG A 117 3.17 17.67 13.68
C ARG A 117 4.52 18.35 13.92
N ALA A 118 5.56 17.98 13.18
CA ALA A 118 6.86 18.64 13.20
C ALA A 118 6.90 19.95 12.41
N GLY A 119 5.84 20.27 11.65
CA GLY A 119 5.73 21.49 10.86
C GLY A 119 6.35 21.40 9.47
N ASP A 120 6.67 20.20 8.97
CA ASP A 120 7.20 19.99 7.63
C ASP A 120 6.19 20.46 6.56
N ARG A 121 6.70 20.99 5.44
CA ARG A 121 5.88 21.52 4.34
C ARG A 121 6.48 21.23 2.97
N GLY A 122 5.66 21.34 1.93
CA GLY A 122 6.09 21.25 0.54
C GLY A 122 6.73 19.91 0.20
N GLY A 123 7.92 19.94 -0.41
CA GLY A 123 8.62 18.74 -0.87
C GLY A 123 8.92 17.71 0.23
N ALA A 124 9.04 18.16 1.49
CA ALA A 124 9.28 17.26 2.63
C ALA A 124 8.11 16.28 2.86
N LEU A 125 6.88 16.68 2.57
CA LEU A 125 5.68 15.85 2.71
C LEU A 125 5.39 14.99 1.48
N PHE A 126 5.99 15.32 0.32
CA PHE A 126 5.57 14.81 -0.98
C PHE A 126 5.66 13.28 -1.06
N ALA A 127 6.80 12.71 -0.66
CA ALA A 127 7.01 11.26 -0.74
C ALA A 127 5.99 10.49 0.09
N TYR A 128 5.82 10.83 1.37
CA TYR A 128 4.89 10.12 2.24
C TYR A 128 3.42 10.40 1.91
N SER A 129 3.10 11.56 1.35
CA SER A 129 1.76 11.81 0.80
C SER A 129 1.47 10.93 -0.41
N LEU A 130 2.45 10.77 -1.31
CA LEU A 130 2.35 9.90 -2.48
C LEU A 130 2.20 8.44 -2.06
N PHE A 131 3.03 7.96 -1.12
CA PHE A 131 2.97 6.58 -0.63
C PHE A 131 1.66 6.28 0.09
N THR A 132 1.21 7.20 0.95
CA THR A 132 -0.09 7.07 1.62
C THR A 132 -1.22 7.02 0.59
N SER A 133 -1.21 7.91 -0.41
CA SER A 133 -2.22 7.94 -1.47
C SER A 133 -2.23 6.65 -2.29
N MET A 134 -1.06 6.10 -2.59
CA MET A 134 -0.92 4.82 -3.31
C MET A 134 -1.44 3.64 -2.49
N ALA A 135 -1.10 3.57 -1.20
CA ALA A 135 -1.64 2.53 -0.30
C ALA A 135 -3.17 2.62 -0.18
N LEU A 136 -3.72 3.84 -0.09
CA LEU A 136 -5.16 4.06 -0.11
C LEU A 136 -5.79 3.65 -1.45
N ALA A 137 -5.12 3.88 -2.58
CA ALA A 137 -5.61 3.45 -3.88
C ALA A 137 -5.69 1.92 -3.98
N VAL A 138 -4.65 1.19 -3.53
CA VAL A 138 -4.69 -0.29 -3.44
C VAL A 138 -5.83 -0.74 -2.54
N LEU A 139 -5.98 -0.13 -1.36
CA LEU A 139 -7.06 -0.45 -0.41
C LEU A 139 -8.44 -0.31 -1.06
N VAL A 140 -8.69 0.82 -1.73
CA VAL A 140 -9.97 1.08 -2.38
C VAL A 140 -10.21 0.08 -3.51
N VAL A 141 -9.20 -0.19 -4.34
CA VAL A 141 -9.34 -1.13 -5.47
C VAL A 141 -9.61 -2.55 -4.97
N ASP A 142 -8.89 -3.00 -3.95
CA ASP A 142 -9.09 -4.33 -3.37
C ASP A 142 -10.43 -4.45 -2.63
N ALA A 143 -10.96 -3.35 -2.09
CA ALA A 143 -12.29 -3.33 -1.48
C ALA A 143 -13.44 -3.34 -2.50
N LEU A 144 -13.18 -2.92 -3.75
CA LEU A 144 -14.17 -2.83 -4.82
C LEU A 144 -14.18 -4.06 -5.75
N ARG A 145 -13.20 -4.95 -5.64
CA ARG A 145 -13.05 -6.15 -6.46
C ARG A 145 -13.67 -7.38 -5.82
#